data_AF-C5LS71-F1
#
_entry.id   AF-C5LS71-F1
#
_cell.length_a   1.000
_cell.length_b   1.000
_cell.length_c   1.000
_cell.angle_alpha   90.00
_cell.angle_beta   90.00
_cell.angle_gamma   90.00
#
_symmetry.space_group_name_H-M   'P 1'
#
loop_
_entity.id
_entity.type
_entity.pdbx_description
1 polymer ?
#
loop_
_entity_poly.entity_id
_entity_poly.type
_entity_poly.pdbx_seq_one_letter_code
_entity_poly.pdbx_strand_id
1 'polypeptide(L)'
;MLSELVTARNGIVVITADHGNCEEMKDKKGNIKTSHTLNAVPFLIVDPNCNGRYVINATQDPDIEEPFAGLTNVAASLCNLLGYEQPPHYRKSLIEFTG
;
A
#
# COMPACT_ATOMS: atom_id res chain seq x y z
N MET A 1 -14.01 -7.77 13.15
CA MET A 1 -12.90 -7.81 12.16
C MET A 1 -11.68 -7.08 12.73
N LEU A 2 -10.44 -7.43 12.35
CA LEU A 2 -9.23 -6.75 12.89
C LEU A 2 -9.27 -5.24 12.66
N SER A 3 -9.73 -4.80 11.48
CA SER A 3 -9.83 -3.39 11.16
C SER A 3 -10.73 -2.63 12.13
N GLU A 4 -11.92 -3.16 12.45
CA GLU A 4 -12.86 -2.56 13.41
C GLU A 4 -12.23 -2.39 14.80
N LEU A 5 -11.44 -3.37 15.27
CA LEU A 5 -10.81 -3.32 16.59
C LEU A 5 -9.71 -2.25 16.67
N VAL A 6 -8.99 -2.04 15.56
CA VAL A 6 -7.93 -1.03 15.44
C VAL A 6 -8.55 0.36 15.31
N THR A 7 -9.55 0.53 14.43
CA THR A 7 -10.19 1.84 14.20
C THR A 7 -10.99 2.30 15.41
N ALA A 8 -11.62 1.40 16.18
CA ALA A 8 -12.26 1.73 17.46
C ALA A 8 -11.30 2.30 18.52
N ARG A 9 -9.98 2.15 18.31
CA ARG A 9 -8.91 2.72 19.16
C ARG A 9 -8.21 3.89 18.49
N ASN A 10 -8.84 4.51 17.48
CA ASN A 10 -8.28 5.58 16.66
C ASN A 10 -6.98 5.19 15.94
N GLY A 11 -6.72 3.89 15.77
CA GLY A 11 -5.59 3.39 15.01
C GLY A 11 -5.85 3.41 13.51
N ILE A 12 -4.76 3.31 12.75
CA ILE A 12 -4.76 3.23 11.28
C ILE A 12 -4.44 1.79 10.88
N VAL A 13 -5.16 1.27 9.89
CA VAL A 13 -4.91 -0.05 9.31
C VAL A 13 -4.40 0.14 7.89
N VAL A 14 -3.24 -0.44 7.58
CA VAL A 14 -2.74 -0.54 6.21
C VAL A 14 -2.87 -1.99 5.76
N ILE A 15 -3.54 -2.21 4.64
CA ILE A 15 -3.78 -3.54 4.07
C ILE A 15 -3.08 -3.60 2.72
N THR A 16 -2.20 -4.58 2.57
CA THR A 16 -1.49 -4.85 1.32
C THR A 16 -1.16 -6.35 1.21
N ALA A 17 -0.51 -6.74 0.12
CA ALA A 17 0.02 -8.09 -0.09
C ALA A 17 1.46 -8.00 -0.59
N ASP A 18 2.21 -9.08 -0.48
CA ASP A 18 3.57 -9.21 -1.01
C ASP A 18 3.58 -9.59 -2.49
N HIS A 19 2.56 -10.32 -2.95
CA HIS A 19 2.38 -10.67 -4.36
C HIS A 19 0.94 -11.11 -4.67
N GLY A 20 0.63 -11.29 -5.96
CA GLY A 20 -0.60 -11.94 -6.42
C GLY A 20 -0.50 -13.47 -6.45
N ASN A 21 -1.63 -14.16 -6.35
CA ASN A 21 -1.79 -15.61 -6.51
C ASN A 21 -3.27 -15.94 -6.74
N CYS A 22 -4.09 -15.76 -5.70
CA CYS A 22 -5.47 -16.27 -5.65
C CYS A 22 -6.44 -15.64 -6.66
N GLU A 23 -6.08 -14.50 -7.23
CA GLU A 23 -6.85 -13.85 -8.28
C GLU A 23 -6.77 -14.58 -9.64
N GLU A 24 -5.78 -15.45 -9.83
CA GLU A 24 -5.64 -16.26 -11.05
C GLU A 24 -5.33 -17.73 -10.71
N MET A 25 -6.39 -18.50 -10.42
CA MET A 25 -6.25 -19.93 -10.06
C MET A 25 -6.18 -20.88 -11.27
N LYS A 26 -6.37 -20.35 -12.50
CA LYS A 26 -6.27 -21.11 -13.75
C LYS A 26 -5.47 -20.33 -14.79
N ASP A 27 -4.60 -21.02 -15.54
CA ASP A 27 -3.88 -20.43 -16.65
C ASP A 27 -4.78 -20.18 -17.88
N LYS A 28 -4.23 -19.56 -18.92
CA LYS A 28 -4.96 -19.29 -20.18
C LYS A 28 -5.47 -20.54 -20.91
N LYS A 29 -4.95 -21.73 -20.56
CA LYS A 29 -5.36 -23.03 -21.12
C LYS A 29 -6.35 -23.76 -20.20
N GLY A 30 -6.72 -23.18 -19.06
CA GLY A 30 -7.65 -23.74 -18.08
C GLY A 30 -7.02 -24.72 -17.09
N ASN A 31 -5.70 -24.89 -17.11
CA ASN A 31 -5.00 -25.73 -16.12
C ASN A 31 -4.98 -25.04 -14.76
N ILE A 32 -4.95 -25.82 -13.68
CA ILE A 32 -4.74 -25.28 -12.33
C ILE A 32 -3.38 -24.59 -12.27
N LYS A 33 -3.40 -23.32 -11.88
CA LYS A 33 -2.20 -22.52 -11.66
C LYS A 33 -1.88 -22.50 -10.17
N THR A 34 -0.65 -22.85 -9.82
CA THR A 34 -0.16 -22.89 -8.43
C THR A 34 0.92 -21.85 -8.14
N SER A 35 1.36 -21.13 -9.18
CA SER A 35 2.38 -20.09 -9.10
C SER A 35 1.78 -18.72 -8.77
N HIS A 36 2.64 -17.78 -8.38
CA HIS A 36 2.28 -16.37 -8.26
C HIS A 36 1.87 -15.75 -9.60
N THR A 37 1.39 -14.51 -9.53
CA THR A 37 1.10 -13.66 -10.70
C THR A 37 2.00 -12.42 -10.72
N LEU A 38 1.93 -11.66 -11.82
CA LEU A 38 2.56 -10.36 -11.96
C LEU A 38 1.57 -9.19 -11.73
N ASN A 39 0.40 -9.49 -11.18
CA ASN A 39 -0.62 -8.47 -10.93
C ASN A 39 -0.18 -7.55 -9.78
N ALA A 40 -0.59 -6.29 -9.85
CA ALA A 40 -0.38 -5.35 -8.76
C ALA A 40 -1.16 -5.80 -7.50
N VAL A 41 -0.62 -5.47 -6.34
CA VAL A 41 -1.23 -5.74 -5.03
C VAL A 41 -1.97 -4.50 -4.53
N PRO A 42 -3.03 -4.66 -3.74
CA PRO A 42 -3.71 -3.51 -3.14
C PRO A 42 -2.81 -2.79 -2.14
N PHE A 43 -2.99 -1.47 -2.01
CA PHE A 43 -2.48 -0.69 -0.89
C PHE A 43 -3.63 0.17 -0.36
N LEU A 44 -4.26 -0.30 0.71
CA LEU A 44 -5.45 0.32 1.28
C LEU A 44 -5.13 0.88 2.66
N ILE A 45 -5.62 2.08 2.93
CA ILE A 45 -5.51 2.71 4.25
C ILE A 45 -6.92 2.90 4.81
N VAL A 46 -7.16 2.32 5.99
CA VAL A 46 -8.37 2.55 6.78
C VAL A 46 -7.97 3.40 7.98
N ASP A 47 -8.31 4.68 7.90
CA ASP A 47 -8.05 5.66 8.94
C ASP A 47 -9.36 6.40 9.29
N PRO A 48 -9.94 6.18 10.49
CA PRO A 48 -11.21 6.80 10.89
C PRO A 48 -11.10 8.32 11.06
N ASN A 49 -9.87 8.85 11.11
CA ASN A 49 -9.58 10.28 11.29
C ASN A 49 -8.95 10.88 10.03
N CYS A 50 -9.06 10.23 8.88
CA CYS A 50 -8.60 10.78 7.60
C CYS A 50 -9.58 11.85 7.11
N ASN A 51 -9.54 13.03 7.73
CA ASN A 51 -10.32 14.21 7.35
C ASN A 51 -9.63 14.99 6.21
N GLY A 52 -9.20 14.29 5.17
CA GLY A 52 -8.39 14.86 4.10
C GLY A 52 -7.06 15.42 4.61
N ARG A 53 -6.40 14.67 5.51
CA ARG A 53 -5.04 14.99 6.03
C ARG A 53 -3.93 14.60 5.06
N TYR A 54 -4.21 13.65 4.18
CA TYR A 54 -3.31 13.19 3.14
C TYR A 54 -4.12 12.53 2.02
N VAL A 55 -3.49 12.37 0.86
CA VAL A 55 -3.97 11.58 -0.26
C VAL A 55 -2.97 10.49 -0.61
N ILE A 56 -3.42 9.44 -1.28
CA ILE A 56 -2.50 8.47 -1.89
C ILE A 56 -2.02 9.06 -3.21
N ASN A 57 -0.71 9.28 -3.33
CA ASN A 57 -0.05 9.71 -4.54
C ASN A 57 1.08 8.71 -4.86
N ALA A 58 0.81 7.81 -5.82
CA ALA A 58 1.75 6.76 -6.22
C ALA A 58 2.79 7.23 -7.26
N THR A 59 2.73 8.49 -7.70
CA THR A 59 3.68 9.05 -8.70
C THR A 59 4.62 10.08 -8.08
N GLN A 60 4.57 10.29 -6.76
CA GLN A 60 5.40 11.29 -6.08
C GLN A 60 6.86 10.88 -5.91
N ASP A 61 7.21 9.61 -6.13
CA ASP A 61 8.58 9.12 -6.03
C ASP A 61 9.34 9.44 -7.34
N PRO A 62 10.28 10.41 -7.34
CA PRO A 62 10.97 10.82 -8.56
C PRO A 62 11.92 9.75 -9.10
N ASP A 63 12.29 8.76 -8.26
CA ASP A 63 13.20 7.68 -8.62
C ASP A 63 12.45 6.48 -9.23
N ILE A 64 11.15 6.60 -9.46
CA ILE A 64 10.30 5.58 -10.11
C ILE A 64 9.85 6.13 -11.45
N GLU A 65 10.30 5.50 -12.55
CA GLU A 65 9.70 5.74 -13.86
C GLU A 65 8.29 5.16 -13.85
N GLU A 66 7.30 5.98 -14.26
CA GLU A 66 5.91 5.56 -14.36
C GLU A 66 5.77 4.19 -15.06
N PRO A 67 4.86 3.31 -14.59
CA PRO A 67 3.59 3.70 -13.98
C PRO A 67 3.36 3.34 -12.51
N PHE A 68 4.26 2.62 -11.81
CA PHE A 68 3.87 1.98 -10.56
C PHE A 68 4.90 2.08 -9.45
N ALA A 69 4.50 2.75 -8.36
CA ALA A 69 5.12 2.54 -7.07
C ALA A 69 5.03 1.07 -6.62
N GLY A 70 5.94 0.66 -5.74
CA GLY A 70 6.09 -0.73 -5.33
C GLY A 70 6.09 -0.93 -3.82
N LEU A 71 6.36 -2.17 -3.40
CA LEU A 71 6.40 -2.55 -1.99
C LEU A 71 7.45 -1.76 -1.18
N THR A 72 8.51 -1.30 -1.83
CA THR A 72 9.58 -0.51 -1.20
C THR A 72 9.09 0.85 -0.69
N ASN A 73 7.99 1.39 -1.21
CA ASN A 73 7.37 2.64 -0.76
C ASN A 73 6.52 2.47 0.52
N VAL A 74 6.11 1.24 0.86
CA VAL A 74 5.22 0.94 1.99
C VAL A 74 5.86 1.36 3.31
N ALA A 75 7.15 1.08 3.50
CA ALA A 75 7.83 1.38 4.76
C ALA A 75 7.85 2.89 5.08
N ALA A 76 8.16 3.73 4.08
CA ALA A 76 8.11 5.18 4.24
C ALA A 76 6.68 5.69 4.51
N SER A 77 5.68 5.10 3.87
CA SER A 77 4.27 5.41 4.11
C SER A 77 3.86 5.14 5.55
N LEU A 78 4.30 4.02 6.12
CA LEU A 78 4.03 3.68 7.53
C LEU A 78 4.74 4.64 8.49
N CYS A 79 5.99 5.03 8.24
CA CYS A 79 6.69 6.04 9.04
C CYS A 79 5.88 7.34 9.11
N ASN A 80 5.41 7.83 7.96
CA ASN A 80 4.62 9.06 7.90
C ASN A 80 3.27 8.92 8.60
N LEU A 81 2.55 7.82 8.42
CA LEU A 81 1.27 7.57 9.12
C LEU A 81 1.45 7.48 10.65
N LEU A 82 2.61 7.00 11.11
CA LEU A 82 2.97 6.98 12.53
C LEU A 82 3.39 8.36 13.08
N GLY A 83 3.48 9.39 12.24
CA GLY A 83 3.89 10.73 12.63
C GLY A 83 5.41 10.96 12.62
N TYR A 84 6.17 10.07 11.99
CA TYR A 84 7.62 10.21 11.81
C TYR A 84 7.98 10.71 10.41
N GLU A 85 9.09 11.41 10.31
CA GLU A 85 9.75 11.65 9.02
C GLU A 85 10.27 10.33 8.45
N GLN A 86 10.12 10.14 7.14
CA GLN A 86 10.65 8.95 6.48
C GLN A 86 12.20 9.01 6.43
N PRO A 87 12.90 7.89 6.60
CA PRO A 87 14.34 7.86 6.41
C PRO A 87 14.75 8.28 4.99
N PRO A 88 15.89 8.98 4.81
CA PRO A 88 16.29 9.54 3.51
C PRO A 88 16.65 8.49 2.46
N HIS A 89 17.00 7.27 2.87
CA HIS A 89 17.36 6.16 1.98
C HIS A 89 16.18 5.24 1.64
N TYR A 90 14.99 5.53 2.18
CA TYR A 90 13.78 4.82 1.78
C TYR A 90 13.23 5.44 0.50
N ARG A 91 12.49 4.63 -0.26
CA ARG A 91 11.65 5.15 -1.33
C ARG A 91 10.63 6.15 -0.79
N LYS A 92 10.16 7.05 -1.64
CA LYS A 92 9.20 8.08 -1.21
C LYS A 92 7.91 7.41 -0.74
N SER A 93 7.32 7.96 0.32
CA SER A 93 6.00 7.57 0.81
C SER A 93 4.97 7.54 -0.33
N LEU A 94 3.96 6.69 -0.21
CA LEU A 94 2.77 6.69 -1.08
C LEU A 94 1.72 7.70 -0.62
N ILE A 95 1.88 8.28 0.57
CA ILE A 95 0.98 9.33 1.06
C ILE A 95 1.60 10.70 0.91
N GLU A 96 0.80 11.65 0.46
CA GLU A 96 1.15 13.06 0.37
C GLU A 96 0.24 13.82 1.33
N PHE A 97 0.83 14.48 2.34
CA PHE A 97 0.07 15.30 3.28
C PHE A 97 -0.52 16.51 2.57
N THR A 98 -1.81 16.73 2.77
CA THR A 98 -2.53 17.91 2.29
C THR A 98 -2.34 19.03 3.31
N GLY A 99 -1.88 20.20 2.82
CA GLY A 99 -1.71 21.40 3.64
C GLY A 99 -3.03 22.08 4.00
#